data_AF-A0A849QEA4-F1
#
_entry.id   AF-A0A849QEA4-F1
#
_cell.length_a   1.000
_cell.length_b   1.000
_cell.length_c   1.000
_cell.angle_alpha   90.00
_cell.angle_beta   90.00
_cell.angle_gamma   90.00
#
_symmetry.space_group_name_H-M   'P 1'
#
loop_
_entity.id
_entity.type
_entity.pdbx_description
1 polymer ?
#
loop_
_entity_poly.entity_id
_entity_poly.type
_entity_poly.pdbx_seq_one_letter_code
_entity_poly.pdbx_strand_id
1 'polypeptide(L)'
;MKAALRMMGMNAGYSRMPLNSGGTLTHELRAEIRIELEKLGLIEALTHPKATKDIDIQGVLGKFGVGPDYLLDAKIGTGSEDTVSVAIVTGSKHGALGSAFVKLLMNPKVGHEALTVILEPNLPVRPTSIMVPIKKIKSMRQASLFYGPVQSGAARAVAAHLKNGKVPDQAIIDNVMLMALDIDLNSRNRRQVTAATERVVSAALGQIWK
;
A
#
# COMPACT_ATOMS: atom_id res chain seq x y z
N MET A 1 22.42 1.30 -21.50
CA MET A 1 22.17 1.29 -22.96
C MET A 1 21.78 -0.10 -23.51
N LYS A 2 22.66 -1.13 -23.48
CA LYS A 2 22.33 -2.47 -24.03
C LYS A 2 21.06 -3.10 -23.47
N ALA A 3 20.80 -2.94 -22.17
CA ALA A 3 19.58 -3.44 -21.54
C ALA A 3 18.31 -2.78 -22.11
N ALA A 4 18.35 -1.48 -22.41
CA ALA A 4 17.23 -0.76 -23.01
C ALA A 4 16.95 -1.25 -24.43
N LEU A 5 17.99 -1.37 -25.26
CA LEU A 5 17.89 -1.91 -26.62
C LEU A 5 17.28 -3.32 -26.64
N ARG A 6 17.68 -4.17 -25.68
CA ARG A 6 17.09 -5.51 -25.52
C ARG A 6 15.62 -5.48 -25.11
N MET A 7 15.21 -4.53 -24.27
CA MET A 7 13.80 -4.35 -23.92
C MET A 7 12.96 -3.94 -25.13
N MET A 8 13.55 -3.21 -26.08
CA MET A 8 12.93 -2.86 -27.36
C MET A 8 12.97 -4.00 -28.40
N GLY A 9 13.46 -5.19 -28.03
CA GLY A 9 13.57 -6.34 -28.95
C GLY A 9 14.83 -6.34 -29.82
N MET A 10 15.75 -5.39 -29.67
CA MET A 10 16.99 -5.35 -30.45
C MET A 10 18.08 -6.24 -29.84
N ASN A 11 18.83 -6.94 -30.70
CA ASN A 11 19.96 -7.74 -30.27
C ASN A 11 21.19 -6.85 -29.98
N ALA A 12 21.39 -6.48 -28.72
CA ALA A 12 22.53 -5.68 -28.27
C ALA A 12 23.66 -6.49 -27.60
N GLY A 13 23.57 -7.83 -27.64
CA GLY A 13 24.45 -8.74 -26.90
C GLY A 13 24.34 -8.60 -25.36
N TYR A 14 25.13 -9.37 -24.62
CA TYR A 14 25.21 -9.26 -23.17
C TYR A 14 26.22 -8.19 -22.77
N SER A 15 25.92 -7.45 -21.69
CA SER A 15 26.96 -6.67 -21.02
C SER A 15 27.93 -7.64 -20.34
N ARG A 16 29.22 -7.35 -20.41
CA ARG A 16 30.21 -8.08 -19.60
C ARG A 16 29.88 -7.89 -18.12
N MET A 17 30.03 -8.94 -17.33
CA MET A 17 29.82 -8.81 -15.89
C MET A 17 30.81 -7.79 -15.33
N PRO A 18 30.35 -6.85 -14.51
CA PRO A 18 31.22 -5.86 -13.91
C PRO A 18 32.16 -6.53 -12.91
N LEU A 19 33.40 -6.03 -12.83
CA LEU A 19 34.41 -6.52 -11.88
C LEU A 19 34.06 -6.15 -10.42
N ASN A 20 33.24 -5.11 -10.24
CA ASN A 20 32.71 -4.66 -8.94
C ASN A 20 31.17 -4.60 -8.96
N SER A 21 30.53 -4.75 -7.80
CA SER A 21 29.06 -4.74 -7.64
C SER A 21 28.37 -3.50 -8.22
N GLY A 22 29.05 -2.34 -8.22
CA GLY A 22 28.53 -1.05 -8.71
C GLY A 22 28.26 -0.96 -10.22
N GLY A 23 28.68 -1.94 -11.03
CA GLY A 23 28.39 -1.98 -12.47
C GLY A 23 27.21 -2.86 -12.86
N THR A 24 26.47 -3.42 -11.90
CA THR A 24 25.36 -4.35 -12.17
C THR A 24 24.07 -3.59 -12.46
N LEU A 25 23.26 -4.10 -13.40
CA LEU A 25 21.94 -3.55 -13.65
C LEU A 25 20.98 -4.02 -12.55
N THR A 26 20.76 -3.17 -11.54
CA THR A 26 19.83 -3.46 -10.45
C THR A 26 18.39 -3.58 -10.95
N HIS A 27 17.53 -4.25 -10.16
CA HIS A 27 16.10 -4.32 -10.47
C HIS A 27 15.43 -2.94 -10.51
N GLU A 28 15.91 -2.00 -9.70
CA GLU A 28 15.44 -0.61 -9.65
C GLU A 28 15.79 0.13 -10.94
N LEU A 29 17.08 0.15 -11.30
CA LEU A 29 17.54 0.82 -12.52
C LEU A 29 16.91 0.19 -13.77
N ARG A 30 16.70 -1.14 -13.76
CA ARG A 30 15.99 -1.84 -14.83
C ARG A 30 14.52 -1.40 -14.94
N ALA A 31 13.84 -1.14 -13.82
CA ALA A 31 12.47 -0.65 -13.81
C ALA A 31 12.39 0.81 -14.29
N GLU A 32 13.35 1.66 -13.92
CA GLU A 32 13.43 3.04 -14.39
C GLU A 32 13.63 3.12 -15.91
N ILE A 33 14.58 2.36 -16.44
CA ILE A 33 14.82 2.29 -17.90
C ILE A 33 13.54 1.86 -18.63
N ARG A 34 12.82 0.86 -18.11
CA ARG A 34 11.55 0.43 -18.70
C ARG A 34 10.53 1.59 -18.73
N ILE A 35 10.38 2.33 -17.62
CA ILE A 35 9.43 3.45 -17.56
C ILE A 35 9.74 4.51 -18.61
N GLU A 36 11.02 4.87 -18.76
CA GLU A 36 11.42 5.87 -19.77
C GLU A 36 11.12 5.37 -21.19
N LEU A 37 11.37 4.08 -21.48
CA LEU A 37 10.98 3.48 -22.75
C LEU A 37 9.46 3.47 -22.97
N GLU A 38 8.66 3.15 -21.95
CA GLU A 38 7.19 3.20 -22.01
C GLU A 38 6.69 4.64 -22.23
N LYS A 39 7.33 5.65 -21.63
CA LYS A 39 6.98 7.07 -21.83
C LYS A 39 7.30 7.53 -23.25
N LEU A 40 8.42 7.06 -23.81
CA LEU A 40 8.83 7.35 -25.18
C LEU A 40 8.02 6.56 -26.23
N GLY A 41 7.12 5.65 -25.82
CA GLY A 41 6.35 4.80 -26.72
C GLY A 41 7.18 3.73 -27.43
N LEU A 42 8.38 3.45 -26.93
CA LEU A 42 9.32 2.49 -27.51
C LEU A 42 9.02 1.03 -27.13
N ILE A 43 8.22 0.84 -26.07
CA ILE A 43 7.70 -0.45 -25.62
C ILE A 43 6.26 -0.28 -25.11
N GLU A 44 5.46 -1.33 -25.19
CA GLU A 44 4.10 -1.34 -24.65
C GLU A 44 4.10 -1.21 -23.12
N ALA A 45 3.16 -0.40 -22.60
CA ALA A 45 2.98 -0.25 -21.17
C ALA A 45 2.34 -1.49 -20.56
N LEU A 46 2.92 -1.98 -19.46
CA LEU A 46 2.27 -3.05 -18.69
C LEU A 46 0.97 -2.54 -18.09
N THR A 47 -0.15 -3.14 -18.50
CA THR A 47 -1.48 -2.84 -17.96
C THR A 47 -1.86 -3.80 -16.83
N HIS A 48 -2.35 -3.23 -15.73
CA HIS A 48 -2.86 -3.94 -14.58
C HIS A 48 -4.37 -3.68 -14.42
N PRO A 49 -5.11 -4.60 -13.76
CA PRO A 49 -6.51 -4.34 -13.42
C PRO A 49 -6.67 -3.08 -12.57
N LYS A 50 -7.68 -2.27 -12.89
CA LYS A 50 -8.06 -1.07 -12.11
C LYS A 50 -8.40 -1.41 -10.66
N ALA A 51 -8.37 -0.42 -9.78
CA ALA A 51 -8.76 -0.59 -8.38
C ALA A 51 -10.22 -1.04 -8.28
N THR A 52 -10.49 -2.03 -7.43
CA THR A 52 -11.85 -2.50 -7.13
C THR A 52 -12.55 -1.48 -6.25
N LYS A 53 -13.80 -1.11 -6.57
CA LYS A 53 -14.54 -0.09 -5.79
C LYS A 53 -15.16 -0.62 -4.50
N ASP A 54 -15.46 -1.91 -4.45
CA ASP A 54 -16.03 -2.58 -3.29
C ASP A 54 -15.04 -3.58 -2.71
N ILE A 55 -14.67 -3.39 -1.44
CA ILE A 55 -13.66 -4.22 -0.76
C ILE A 55 -14.36 -5.11 0.26
N ASP A 56 -14.33 -6.41 -0.03
CA ASP A 56 -14.65 -7.44 0.97
C ASP A 56 -13.47 -7.60 1.95
N ILE A 57 -13.52 -6.84 3.04
CA ILE A 57 -12.50 -6.89 4.11
C ILE A 57 -12.40 -8.29 4.72
N GLN A 58 -13.51 -9.01 4.88
CA GLN A 58 -13.51 -10.34 5.49
C GLN A 58 -12.82 -11.35 4.57
N GLY A 59 -13.12 -11.32 3.27
CA GLY A 59 -12.44 -12.15 2.29
C GLY A 59 -10.96 -11.82 2.14
N VAL A 60 -10.58 -10.54 2.23
CA VAL A 60 -9.17 -10.12 2.22
C VAL A 60 -8.44 -10.64 3.45
N LEU A 61 -8.96 -10.40 4.65
CA LEU A 61 -8.35 -10.81 5.92
C LEU A 61 -8.37 -12.34 6.09
N GLY A 62 -9.41 -13.01 5.59
CA GLY A 62 -9.52 -14.47 5.58
C GLY A 62 -8.37 -15.14 4.84
N LYS A 63 -7.84 -14.51 3.78
CA LYS A 63 -6.62 -15.00 3.10
C LYS A 63 -5.42 -15.03 4.03
N PHE A 64 -5.38 -14.25 5.10
CA PHE A 64 -4.31 -14.24 6.10
C PHE A 64 -4.66 -15.08 7.35
N GLY A 65 -5.74 -15.87 7.28
CA GLY A 65 -6.23 -16.66 8.41
C GLY A 65 -6.88 -15.80 9.50
N VAL A 66 -7.31 -14.58 9.18
CA VAL A 66 -8.09 -13.71 10.06
C VAL A 66 -9.55 -13.85 9.65
N GLY A 67 -10.30 -14.68 10.39
CA GLY A 67 -11.72 -14.93 10.12
C GLY A 67 -12.65 -13.84 10.67
N PRO A 68 -13.97 -13.96 10.45
CA PRO A 68 -14.97 -13.01 10.93
C PRO A 68 -14.94 -12.78 12.45
N ASP A 69 -14.58 -13.82 13.22
CA ASP A 69 -14.48 -13.76 14.68
C ASP A 69 -13.51 -12.68 15.19
N TYR A 70 -12.51 -12.33 14.37
CA TYR A 70 -11.54 -11.28 14.71
C TYR A 70 -12.12 -9.86 14.59
N LEU A 71 -13.28 -9.72 13.96
CA LEU A 71 -13.89 -8.43 13.60
C LEU A 71 -15.17 -8.12 14.40
N LEU A 72 -15.61 -9.01 15.31
CA LEU A 72 -16.91 -8.93 15.99
C LEU A 72 -17.20 -7.58 16.65
N ASP A 73 -16.22 -7.04 17.39
CA ASP A 73 -16.34 -5.76 18.11
C ASP A 73 -15.64 -4.59 17.40
N ALA A 74 -15.28 -4.77 16.12
CA ALA A 74 -14.53 -3.80 15.38
C ALA A 74 -15.43 -2.85 14.58
N LYS A 75 -15.04 -1.58 14.52
CA LYS A 75 -15.65 -0.60 13.64
C LYS A 75 -15.03 -0.69 12.26
N ILE A 76 -15.85 -0.66 11.23
CA ILE A 76 -15.44 -0.79 9.84
C ILE A 76 -15.83 0.49 9.09
N GLY A 77 -14.91 0.99 8.27
CA GLY A 77 -15.15 2.09 7.36
C GLY A 77 -14.55 1.79 5.99
N THR A 78 -15.23 2.19 4.93
CA THR A 78 -14.77 1.97 3.55
C THR A 78 -14.73 3.27 2.77
N GLY A 79 -13.85 3.34 1.79
CA GLY A 79 -13.77 4.48 0.88
C GLY A 79 -13.22 4.01 -0.46
N SER A 80 -13.73 4.59 -1.54
CA SER A 80 -13.23 4.26 -2.88
C SER A 80 -13.29 5.44 -3.84
N GLU A 81 -12.26 5.53 -4.67
CA GLU A 81 -12.14 6.37 -5.85
C GLU A 81 -11.53 5.53 -6.99
N ASP A 82 -11.44 6.09 -8.20
CA ASP A 82 -10.96 5.34 -9.36
C ASP A 82 -9.51 4.84 -9.23
N THR A 83 -8.67 5.55 -8.47
CA THR A 83 -7.25 5.20 -8.30
C THR A 83 -6.95 4.39 -7.05
N VAL A 84 -7.77 4.49 -6.01
CA VAL A 84 -7.50 3.91 -4.68
C VAL A 84 -8.82 3.55 -4.01
N SER A 85 -8.86 2.39 -3.38
CA SER A 85 -9.91 2.01 -2.44
C SER A 85 -9.30 1.48 -1.15
N VAL A 86 -10.02 1.66 -0.04
CA VAL A 86 -9.62 1.21 1.29
C VAL A 86 -10.80 0.63 2.04
N ALA A 87 -10.52 -0.42 2.81
CA ALA A 87 -11.34 -0.82 3.93
C ALA A 87 -10.49 -0.75 5.20
N ILE A 88 -11.01 -0.05 6.21
CA ILE A 88 -10.35 0.17 7.49
C ILE A 88 -11.15 -0.54 8.56
N VAL A 89 -10.44 -1.27 9.42
CA VAL A 89 -11.00 -1.85 10.62
C VAL A 89 -10.26 -1.31 11.83
N THR A 90 -11.00 -0.83 12.84
CA THR A 90 -10.43 -0.41 14.12
C THR A 90 -11.15 -1.03 15.30
N GLY A 91 -10.42 -1.28 16.37
CA GLY A 91 -10.93 -1.93 17.58
C GLY A 91 -9.81 -2.11 18.60
N SER A 92 -10.15 -2.64 19.77
CA SER A 92 -9.23 -2.79 20.89
C SER A 92 -8.03 -3.68 20.55
N LYS A 93 -6.82 -3.22 20.91
CA LYS A 93 -5.56 -3.96 20.82
C LYS A 93 -5.50 -5.14 21.79
N HIS A 94 -6.36 -5.16 22.82
CA HIS A 94 -6.47 -6.24 23.79
C HIS A 94 -7.54 -7.28 23.41
N GLY A 95 -8.28 -7.05 22.33
CA GLY A 95 -9.32 -7.95 21.82
C GLY A 95 -8.86 -8.80 20.63
N ALA A 96 -9.84 -9.40 19.95
CA ALA A 96 -9.60 -10.25 18.80
C ALA A 96 -8.87 -9.51 17.67
N LEU A 97 -9.18 -8.22 17.45
CA LEU A 97 -8.51 -7.41 16.43
C LEU A 97 -7.01 -7.23 16.72
N GLY A 98 -6.60 -7.13 17.99
CA GLY A 98 -5.19 -7.11 18.39
C GLY A 98 -4.45 -8.38 17.97
N SER A 99 -5.07 -9.54 18.17
CA SER A 99 -4.52 -10.82 17.69
C SER A 99 -4.41 -10.88 16.17
N ALA A 100 -5.41 -10.37 15.43
CA ALA A 100 -5.35 -10.26 13.98
C ALA A 100 -4.20 -9.35 13.51
N PHE A 101 -4.01 -8.22 14.19
CA PHE A 101 -2.95 -7.27 13.92
C PHE A 101 -1.57 -7.91 14.03
N VAL A 102 -1.30 -8.62 15.13
CA VAL A 102 -0.04 -9.34 15.34
C VAL A 102 0.13 -10.46 14.31
N LYS A 103 -0.95 -11.21 14.02
CA LYS A 103 -0.91 -12.30 13.05
C LYS A 103 -0.50 -11.84 11.65
N LEU A 104 -1.00 -10.68 11.21
CA LEU A 104 -0.66 -10.08 9.92
C LEU A 104 0.80 -9.67 9.83
N LEU A 105 1.37 -9.12 10.91
CA LEU A 105 2.78 -8.73 10.97
C LEU A 105 3.72 -9.96 11.02
N MET A 106 3.34 -10.99 11.77
CA MET A 106 4.19 -12.17 11.98
C MET A 106 4.14 -13.18 10.83
N ASN A 107 3.11 -13.13 9.98
CA ASN A 107 2.94 -14.04 8.84
C ASN A 107 2.89 -13.29 7.51
N PRO A 108 3.99 -12.62 7.10
CA PRO A 108 4.03 -11.91 5.83
C PRO A 108 3.85 -12.88 4.67
N LYS A 109 2.89 -12.56 3.78
CA LYS A 109 2.69 -13.27 2.52
C LYS A 109 3.39 -12.52 1.40
N VAL A 110 4.10 -13.24 0.52
CA VAL A 110 4.87 -12.64 -0.58
C VAL A 110 4.00 -11.75 -1.46
N GLY A 111 4.33 -10.46 -1.51
CA GLY A 111 3.63 -9.41 -2.25
C GLY A 111 2.35 -8.89 -1.58
N HIS A 112 2.07 -9.31 -0.35
CA HIS A 112 0.93 -8.94 0.47
C HIS A 112 1.36 -8.58 1.90
N GLU A 113 2.59 -8.12 2.06
CA GLU A 113 3.19 -7.84 3.35
C GLU A 113 2.44 -6.70 4.06
N ALA A 114 2.12 -6.90 5.34
CA ALA A 114 1.55 -5.85 6.18
C ALA A 114 2.68 -4.99 6.74
N LEU A 115 2.63 -3.67 6.53
CA LEU A 115 3.61 -2.73 7.10
C LEU A 115 2.94 -1.71 8.01
N THR A 116 3.65 -1.30 9.06
CA THR A 116 3.22 -0.21 9.95
C THR A 116 3.13 1.10 9.16
N VAL A 117 2.01 1.80 9.32
CA VAL A 117 1.80 3.11 8.70
C VAL A 117 2.61 4.15 9.46
N ILE A 118 3.57 4.77 8.79
CA ILE A 118 4.42 5.82 9.34
C ILE A 118 4.21 7.15 8.61
N LEU A 119 4.23 8.25 9.35
CA LEU A 119 4.21 9.60 8.78
C LEU A 119 5.60 9.95 8.22
N GLU A 120 6.64 9.65 9.01
CA GLU A 120 8.06 9.86 8.72
C GLU A 120 8.88 8.72 9.34
N PRO A 121 10.16 8.53 8.95
CA PRO A 121 11.04 7.57 9.61
C PRO A 121 11.04 7.77 11.13
N ASN A 122 10.82 6.69 11.87
CA ASN A 122 10.70 6.68 13.34
C ASN A 122 9.46 7.41 13.90
N LEU A 123 8.47 7.75 13.07
CA LEU A 123 7.23 8.42 13.48
C LEU A 123 5.98 7.64 13.00
N PRO A 124 5.58 6.56 13.70
CA PRO A 124 4.34 5.84 13.40
C PRO A 124 3.11 6.67 13.76
N VAL A 125 2.01 6.47 13.02
CA VAL A 125 0.73 7.10 13.36
C VAL A 125 0.07 6.43 14.57
N ARG A 126 -0.80 7.18 15.26
CA ARG A 126 -1.66 6.68 16.33
C ARG A 126 -3.15 6.86 15.93
N PRO A 127 -4.06 5.92 16.25
CA PRO A 127 -3.83 4.60 16.82
C PRO A 127 -2.88 3.74 15.97
N THR A 128 -2.17 2.79 16.57
CA THR A 128 -1.15 2.00 15.87
C THR A 128 -1.79 1.29 14.68
N SER A 129 -1.23 1.53 13.49
CA SER A 129 -1.87 1.16 12.23
C SER A 129 -0.96 0.31 11.36
N ILE A 130 -1.53 -0.68 10.67
CA ILE A 130 -0.86 -1.40 9.59
C ILE A 130 -1.67 -1.29 8.31
N MET A 131 -0.96 -1.29 7.18
CA MET A 131 -1.53 -1.32 5.84
C MET A 131 -1.16 -2.60 5.10
N VAL A 132 -2.10 -3.16 4.35
CA VAL A 132 -1.99 -4.42 3.63
C VAL A 132 -2.43 -4.22 2.17
N PRO A 133 -1.61 -4.58 1.17
CA PRO A 133 -2.03 -4.51 -0.21
C PRO A 133 -2.95 -5.68 -0.58
N ILE A 134 -4.13 -5.35 -1.12
CA ILE A 134 -5.11 -6.34 -1.59
C ILE A 134 -4.61 -7.06 -2.84
N LYS A 135 -3.97 -6.32 -3.76
CA LYS A 135 -3.32 -6.88 -4.95
C LYS A 135 -1.87 -7.24 -4.67
N LYS A 136 -1.42 -8.35 -5.26
CA LYS A 136 -0.04 -8.81 -5.11
C LYS A 136 0.93 -7.80 -5.71
N ILE A 137 1.80 -7.25 -4.88
CA ILE A 137 2.96 -6.45 -5.29
C ILE A 137 4.01 -7.39 -5.91
N LYS A 138 4.38 -7.13 -7.16
CA LYS A 138 5.28 -7.98 -7.96
C LYS A 138 6.57 -7.27 -8.39
N SER A 139 6.71 -5.97 -8.13
CA SER A 139 7.89 -5.20 -8.53
C SER A 139 8.23 -4.08 -7.56
N MET A 140 9.49 -3.66 -7.57
CA MET A 140 9.97 -2.51 -6.77
C MET A 140 9.22 -1.23 -7.10
N ARG A 141 8.79 -1.03 -8.35
CA ARG A 141 7.95 0.11 -8.74
C ARG A 141 6.62 0.10 -7.99
N GLN A 142 5.94 -1.05 -7.97
CA GLN A 142 4.66 -1.20 -7.27
C GLN A 142 4.84 -1.02 -5.76
N ALA A 143 5.91 -1.60 -5.19
CA ALA A 143 6.27 -1.40 -3.78
C ALA A 143 6.54 0.07 -3.46
N SER A 144 7.32 0.77 -4.30
CA SER A 144 7.62 2.20 -4.15
C SER A 144 6.36 3.08 -4.25
N LEU A 145 5.38 2.69 -5.07
CA LEU A 145 4.09 3.38 -5.18
C LEU A 145 3.21 3.15 -3.94
N PHE A 146 3.12 1.90 -3.46
CA PHE A 146 2.27 1.53 -2.33
C PHE A 146 2.86 2.00 -0.99
N TYR A 147 4.14 1.71 -0.71
CA TYR A 147 4.77 2.08 0.56
C TYR A 147 5.38 3.49 0.57
N GLY A 148 5.24 4.25 -0.53
CA GLY A 148 5.60 5.66 -0.58
C GLY A 148 4.35 6.55 -0.61
N PRO A 149 3.85 6.94 -1.81
CA PRO A 149 2.68 7.79 -1.97
C PRO A 149 1.42 7.35 -1.20
N VAL A 150 1.06 6.06 -1.28
CA VAL A 150 -0.17 5.55 -0.66
C VAL A 150 -0.02 5.54 0.86
N GLN A 151 1.11 5.05 1.38
CA GLN A 151 1.43 5.16 2.81
C GLN A 151 1.38 6.61 3.29
N SER A 152 2.00 7.54 2.56
CA SER A 152 2.02 8.96 2.94
C SER A 152 0.60 9.55 3.00
N GLY A 153 -0.26 9.24 2.02
CA GLY A 153 -1.65 9.68 2.03
C GLY A 153 -2.44 9.07 3.19
N ALA A 154 -2.25 7.79 3.49
CA ALA A 154 -2.89 7.13 4.62
C ALA A 154 -2.45 7.73 5.96
N ALA A 155 -1.16 7.96 6.14
CA ALA A 155 -0.61 8.55 7.35
C ALA A 155 -1.09 9.99 7.58
N ARG A 156 -1.13 10.81 6.51
CA ARG A 156 -1.65 12.17 6.54
C ARG A 156 -3.13 12.23 6.91
N ALA A 157 -3.95 11.31 6.37
CA ALA A 157 -5.36 11.23 6.72
C ALA A 157 -5.58 10.93 8.20
N VAL A 158 -4.83 9.96 8.76
CA VAL A 158 -4.87 9.66 10.21
C VAL A 158 -4.42 10.88 11.02
N ALA A 159 -3.30 11.51 10.65
CA ALA A 159 -2.79 12.69 11.34
C ALA A 159 -3.78 13.87 11.29
N ALA A 160 -4.48 14.07 10.17
CA ALA A 160 -5.50 15.10 10.02
C ALA A 160 -6.68 14.87 10.98
N HIS A 161 -7.13 13.63 11.15
CA HIS A 161 -8.22 13.32 12.09
C HIS A 161 -7.80 13.46 13.55
N LEU A 162 -6.55 13.11 13.89
CA LEU A 162 -5.99 13.40 15.22
C LEU A 162 -5.95 14.91 15.48
N LYS A 163 -5.41 15.68 14.53
CA LYS A 163 -5.32 17.15 14.63
C LYS A 163 -6.69 17.81 14.80
N ASN A 164 -7.71 17.26 14.14
CA ASN A 164 -9.09 17.76 14.21
C ASN A 164 -9.88 17.23 15.41
N GLY A 165 -9.25 16.47 16.33
CA GLY A 165 -9.91 15.94 17.52
C GLY A 165 -11.01 14.91 17.22
N LYS A 166 -11.02 14.30 16.03
CA LYS A 166 -12.05 13.32 15.64
C LYS A 166 -11.81 11.94 16.24
N VAL A 167 -10.56 11.61 16.57
CA VAL A 167 -10.21 10.33 17.18
C VAL A 167 -10.35 10.45 18.70
N PRO A 168 -11.20 9.64 19.36
CA PRO A 168 -11.31 9.66 20.82
C PRO A 168 -9.97 9.31 21.50
N ASP A 169 -9.61 9.98 22.59
CA ASP A 169 -8.33 9.74 23.30
C ASP A 169 -8.11 8.27 23.67
N GLN A 170 -9.16 7.59 24.12
CA GLN A 170 -9.10 6.16 24.42
C GLN A 170 -8.69 5.33 23.19
N ALA A 171 -9.24 5.66 22.02
CA ALA A 171 -8.94 4.95 20.78
C ALA A 171 -7.48 5.18 20.35
N ILE A 172 -6.92 6.38 20.59
CA ILE A 172 -5.51 6.71 20.27
C ILE A 172 -4.55 5.74 20.98
N ILE A 173 -4.87 5.36 22.22
CA ILE A 173 -3.99 4.54 23.07
C ILE A 173 -4.31 3.05 22.90
N ASP A 174 -5.59 2.69 22.89
CA ASP A 174 -6.03 1.29 23.04
C ASP A 174 -6.51 0.64 21.77
N ASN A 175 -6.73 1.37 20.69
CA ASN A 175 -7.10 0.75 19.43
C ASN A 175 -5.88 0.43 18.56
N VAL A 176 -6.06 -0.58 17.73
CA VAL A 176 -5.25 -0.80 16.53
C VAL A 176 -6.09 -0.54 15.29
N MET A 177 -5.44 -0.26 14.16
CA MET A 177 -6.10 -0.15 12.86
C MET A 177 -5.47 -1.08 11.83
N LEU A 178 -6.33 -1.74 11.06
CA LEU A 178 -5.99 -2.54 9.90
C LEU A 178 -6.53 -1.83 8.66
N MET A 179 -5.66 -1.49 7.71
CA MET A 179 -6.05 -0.87 6.44
C MET A 179 -5.76 -1.82 5.30
N ALA A 180 -6.79 -2.33 4.63
CA ALA A 180 -6.64 -3.07 3.39
C ALA A 180 -6.83 -2.10 2.21
N LEU A 181 -5.79 -1.90 1.38
CA LEU A 181 -5.85 -0.97 0.26
C LEU A 181 -5.70 -1.69 -1.08
N ASP A 182 -6.52 -1.29 -2.05
CA ASP A 182 -6.32 -1.58 -3.46
C ASP A 182 -6.00 -0.28 -4.20
N ILE A 183 -5.04 -0.36 -5.12
CA ILE A 183 -4.51 0.79 -5.84
C ILE A 183 -4.46 0.47 -7.34
N ASP A 184 -4.66 1.50 -8.16
CA ASP A 184 -4.37 1.41 -9.59
C ASP A 184 -2.86 1.39 -9.81
N LEU A 185 -2.32 0.18 -10.00
CA LEU A 185 -0.89 -0.05 -10.24
C LEU A 185 -0.39 0.55 -11.57
N ASN A 186 -1.30 0.99 -12.45
CA ASN A 186 -0.93 1.70 -13.68
C ASN A 186 -0.59 3.17 -13.41
N SER A 187 -1.01 3.73 -12.28
CA SER A 187 -0.85 5.14 -11.99
C SER A 187 0.63 5.54 -11.96
N ARG A 188 0.94 6.64 -12.67
CA ARG A 188 2.29 7.22 -12.75
C ARG A 188 2.40 8.52 -11.94
N ASN A 189 1.26 9.15 -11.61
CA ASN A 189 1.24 10.41 -10.89
C ASN A 189 1.21 10.18 -9.36
N ARG A 190 2.40 10.17 -8.76
CA ARG A 190 2.57 9.97 -7.30
C ARG A 190 1.81 10.99 -6.46
N ARG A 191 1.74 12.25 -6.88
CA ARG A 191 1.04 13.32 -6.14
C ARG A 191 -0.47 13.08 -6.13
N GLN A 192 -1.04 12.73 -7.28
CA GLN A 192 -2.45 12.39 -7.41
C GLN A 192 -2.80 11.17 -6.55
N VAL A 193 -1.97 10.12 -6.58
CA VAL A 193 -2.18 8.92 -5.75
C VAL A 193 -2.15 9.28 -4.27
N THR A 194 -1.18 10.09 -3.82
CA THR A 194 -1.11 10.55 -2.42
C THR A 194 -2.39 11.27 -2.00
N ALA A 195 -2.84 12.24 -2.79
CA ALA A 195 -4.04 13.03 -2.50
C ALA A 195 -5.33 12.21 -2.58
N ALA A 196 -5.40 11.22 -3.49
CA ALA A 196 -6.52 10.29 -3.56
C ALA A 196 -6.56 9.37 -2.34
N THR A 197 -5.43 8.78 -1.95
CA THR A 197 -5.37 7.95 -0.74
C THR A 197 -5.76 8.75 0.49
N GLU A 198 -5.27 9.98 0.64
CA GLU A 198 -5.61 10.84 1.77
C GLU A 198 -7.12 11.10 1.87
N ARG A 199 -7.77 11.45 0.76
CA ARG A 199 -9.23 11.67 0.71
C ARG A 199 -10.02 10.39 1.01
N VAL A 200 -9.65 9.28 0.38
CA VAL A 200 -10.32 7.98 0.53
C VAL A 200 -10.20 7.44 1.96
N VAL A 201 -8.99 7.52 2.56
CA VAL A 201 -8.77 7.11 3.95
C VAL A 201 -9.49 8.04 4.91
N SER A 202 -9.45 9.36 4.68
CA SER A 202 -10.19 10.33 5.49
C SER A 202 -11.71 10.05 5.48
N ALA A 203 -12.28 9.74 4.32
CA ALA A 203 -13.69 9.39 4.18
C ALA A 203 -14.05 8.11 4.94
N ALA A 204 -13.24 7.05 4.81
CA ALA A 204 -13.43 5.80 5.54
C ALA A 204 -13.34 6.00 7.06
N LEU A 205 -12.35 6.75 7.54
CA LEU A 205 -12.23 7.06 8.96
C LEU A 205 -13.37 7.95 9.48
N GLY A 206 -13.93 8.84 8.64
CA GLY A 206 -15.10 9.66 9.01
C GLY A 206 -16.38 8.84 9.23
N GLN A 207 -16.46 7.63 8.68
CA GLN A 207 -17.55 6.69 8.99
C GLN A 207 -17.37 6.04 10.37
N ILE A 208 -16.12 5.84 10.79
CA ILE A 208 -15.73 5.19 12.05
C ILE A 208 -15.83 6.15 13.24
N TRP A 209 -15.30 7.36 13.07
CA TRP A 209 -15.29 8.41 14.08
C TRP A 209 -15.98 9.66 13.51
N LYS A 210 -17.18 9.93 14.01
CA LYS A 210 -18.02 11.08 13.64
C LYS A 210 -17.59 12.32 14.40
#